data_AF-A0A182EJ21-F1
#
_entry.id   AF-A0A182EJ21-F1
#
_cell.length_a   1.000
_cell.length_b   1.000
_cell.length_c   1.000
_cell.angle_alpha   90.00
_cell.angle_beta   90.00
_cell.angle_gamma   90.00
#
_symmetry.space_group_name_H-M   'P 1'
#
loop_
_entity.id
_entity.type
_entity.pdbx_description
1 polymer ?
#
loop_
_entity_poly.entity_id
_entity_poly.type
_entity_poly.pdbx_seq_one_letter_code
_entity_poly.pdbx_strand_id
1 'polypeptide(L)'
;MLQTGDHRIGLDGPTVTAEDGFLTKVMINSMDVKKVITLIGAFYWLVMTVFVIPGVVVVTFLTIMVPAFCISISWFNWLDHKLCRMVNEHWSSAAQFAGINIVEYGDDISKLSEKRVLFLANHLGLIDHFVIMSALRNKGTIAEKYLWVIYNVWKMTPLGVMWTIHGNYFVDGGAAKRNQMLENFKTHLKRNYWKYDHRWIVIYPE
;
A
#
# COMPACT_ATOMS: atom_id res chain seq x y z
N MET A 1 -16.22 78.30 -33.27
CA MET A 1 -15.79 77.16 -34.11
C MET A 1 -15.22 76.10 -33.18
N LEU A 2 -16.04 75.10 -32.83
CA LEU A 2 -15.93 73.68 -33.25
C LEU A 2 -14.91 72.90 -32.39
N GLN A 3 -15.40 72.24 -31.33
CA GLN A 3 -15.66 70.78 -31.20
C GLN A 3 -14.42 70.00 -30.71
N THR A 4 -14.36 69.64 -29.41
CA THR A 4 -14.66 68.31 -28.80
C THR A 4 -13.66 67.21 -29.11
N GLY A 5 -13.11 66.58 -28.06
CA GLY A 5 -12.37 65.32 -28.19
C GLY A 5 -11.70 64.87 -26.89
N ASP A 6 -12.50 64.49 -25.90
CA ASP A 6 -12.05 63.69 -24.75
C ASP A 6 -11.68 62.28 -25.26
N HIS A 7 -10.44 61.84 -25.04
CA HIS A 7 -10.03 60.45 -25.30
C HIS A 7 -9.22 59.90 -24.14
N ARG A 8 -9.92 59.62 -23.04
CA ARG A 8 -9.58 58.52 -22.14
C ARG A 8 -9.98 57.19 -22.80
N ILE A 9 -9.16 56.57 -23.64
CA ILE A 9 -9.30 55.13 -23.92
C ILE A 9 -7.94 54.55 -24.31
N GLY A 10 -7.47 53.61 -23.49
CA GLY A 10 -6.24 52.84 -23.74
C GLY A 10 -5.89 52.04 -22.50
N LEU A 11 -6.77 51.12 -22.11
CA LEU A 11 -6.38 50.01 -21.25
C LEU A 11 -5.22 49.29 -21.96
N ASP A 12 -4.01 49.38 -21.40
CA ASP A 12 -2.91 48.50 -21.75
C ASP A 12 -3.32 47.07 -21.37
N GLY A 13 -4.06 46.42 -22.27
CA GLY A 13 -4.26 44.98 -22.24
C GLY A 13 -2.90 44.31 -22.42
N PRO A 14 -2.61 43.21 -21.70
CA PRO A 14 -1.36 42.49 -21.92
C PRO A 14 -1.33 42.06 -23.39
N THR A 15 -0.33 42.53 -24.14
CA THR A 15 -0.03 42.02 -25.49
C THR A 15 0.32 40.55 -25.36
N VAL A 16 -0.69 39.68 -25.50
CA VAL A 16 -0.50 38.24 -25.65
C VAL A 16 0.20 38.04 -27.00
N THR A 17 1.49 37.76 -26.96
CA THR A 17 2.25 37.51 -28.19
C THR A 17 1.86 36.14 -28.76
N ALA A 18 2.04 35.93 -30.07
CA ALA A 18 1.78 34.62 -30.69
C ALA A 18 2.63 33.50 -30.06
N GLU A 19 3.79 33.83 -29.51
CA GLU A 19 4.65 32.94 -28.74
C GLU A 19 3.99 32.53 -27.41
N ASP A 20 3.36 33.47 -26.70
CA ASP A 20 2.59 33.17 -25.49
C ASP A 20 1.40 32.24 -25.78
N GLY A 21 0.71 32.46 -26.91
CA GLY A 21 -0.39 31.60 -27.37
C GLY A 21 0.07 30.19 -27.76
N PHE A 22 1.23 30.07 -28.40
CA PHE A 22 1.84 28.79 -28.77
C PHE A 22 2.32 28.03 -27.53
N LEU A 23 3.06 28.68 -26.63
CA LEU A 23 3.54 28.09 -25.38
C LEU A 23 2.37 27.65 -24.50
N THR A 24 1.34 28.47 -24.36
CA THR A 24 0.12 28.12 -23.62
C THR A 24 -0.58 26.90 -24.25
N LYS A 25 -0.70 26.84 -25.58
CA LYS A 25 -1.29 25.70 -26.29
C LYS A 25 -0.46 24.42 -26.15
N VAL A 26 0.86 24.52 -26.22
CA VAL A 26 1.79 23.39 -26.00
C VAL A 26 1.71 22.91 -24.55
N MET A 27 1.64 23.81 -23.58
CA MET A 27 1.49 23.48 -22.16
C MET A 27 0.14 22.83 -21.87
N ILE A 28 -0.96 23.32 -22.44
CA ILE A 28 -2.30 22.72 -22.31
C ILE A 28 -2.32 21.32 -22.93
N ASN A 29 -1.83 21.16 -24.16
CA ASN A 29 -1.76 19.85 -24.82
C ASN A 29 -0.86 18.87 -24.05
N SER A 30 0.27 19.33 -23.52
CA SER A 30 1.17 18.50 -22.69
C SER A 30 0.49 18.09 -21.38
N MET A 31 -0.24 19.01 -20.75
CA MET A 31 -0.98 18.74 -19.52
C MET A 31 -2.12 17.73 -19.76
N ASP A 32 -2.80 17.80 -20.90
CA ASP A 32 -3.84 16.84 -21.25
C ASP A 32 -3.27 15.46 -21.59
N VAL A 33 -2.14 15.38 -22.29
CA VAL A 33 -1.42 14.11 -22.49
C VAL A 33 -1.00 13.49 -21.15
N LYS A 34 -0.44 14.28 -20.22
CA LYS A 34 -0.07 13.79 -18.89
C LYS A 34 -1.28 13.25 -18.12
N LYS A 35 -2.42 13.95 -18.15
CA LYS A 35 -3.66 13.47 -17.52
C LYS A 35 -4.13 12.15 -18.11
N VAL A 36 -4.10 12.01 -19.43
CA VAL A 36 -4.50 10.76 -20.11
C VAL A 36 -3.57 9.61 -19.69
N ILE A 37 -2.25 9.83 -19.67
CA ILE A 37 -1.29 8.81 -19.22
C ILE A 37 -1.57 8.41 -17.76
N THR A 38 -1.80 9.39 -16.88
CA THR A 38 -2.14 9.13 -15.48
C THR A 38 -3.44 8.34 -15.34
N LEU A 39 -4.46 8.65 -16.13
CA LEU A 39 -5.73 7.92 -16.14
C LEU A 39 -5.58 6.48 -16.61
N ILE A 40 -4.80 6.25 -17.68
CA ILE A 40 -4.48 4.89 -18.15
C ILE A 40 -3.73 4.12 -17.07
N GLY A 41 -2.72 4.74 -16.44
CA GLY A 41 -1.99 4.14 -15.34
C GLY A 41 -2.88 3.82 -14.14
N ALA A 42 -3.76 4.74 -13.75
CA ALA A 42 -4.71 4.53 -12.66
C ALA A 42 -5.68 3.38 -12.96
N PHE A 43 -6.19 3.29 -14.19
CA PHE A 43 -7.03 2.18 -14.63
C PHE A 43 -6.29 0.84 -14.59
N TYR A 44 -5.03 0.81 -15.06
CA TYR A 44 -4.18 -0.37 -14.96
C TYR A 44 -4.00 -0.81 -13.49
N TRP A 45 -3.67 0.11 -12.59
CA TRP A 45 -3.51 -0.19 -11.17
C TRP A 45 -4.81 -0.68 -10.53
N LEU A 46 -5.96 -0.10 -10.89
CA LEU A 46 -7.28 -0.55 -10.44
C LEU A 46 -7.51 -2.01 -10.85
N VAL A 47 -7.34 -2.33 -12.14
CA VAL A 47 -7.56 -3.68 -12.67
C VAL A 47 -6.62 -4.68 -12.01
N MET A 48 -5.34 -4.33 -11.90
CA MET A 48 -4.34 -5.19 -11.26
C MET A 48 -4.70 -5.46 -9.79
N THR A 49 -5.05 -4.41 -9.05
CA THR A 49 -5.32 -4.50 -7.61
C THR A 49 -6.61 -5.24 -7.29
N VAL A 50 -7.68 -4.98 -8.04
CA VAL A 50 -9.02 -5.52 -7.73
C VAL A 50 -9.20 -6.94 -8.26
N PHE A 51 -8.65 -7.27 -9.43
CA PHE A 51 -8.94 -8.54 -10.11
C PHE A 51 -7.71 -9.44 -10.22
N VAL A 52 -6.63 -8.93 -10.81
CA VAL A 52 -5.49 -9.78 -11.18
C VAL A 52 -4.76 -10.31 -9.96
N ILE A 53 -4.36 -9.43 -9.03
CA ILE A 53 -3.59 -9.83 -7.85
C ILE A 53 -4.37 -10.82 -6.96
N PRO A 54 -5.63 -10.56 -6.56
CA PRO A 54 -6.40 -11.53 -5.78
C PRO A 54 -6.59 -12.85 -6.52
N GLY A 55 -6.88 -12.81 -7.82
CA GLY A 55 -7.05 -14.00 -8.65
C GLY A 55 -5.78 -14.86 -8.69
N VAL A 56 -4.62 -14.24 -8.93
CA VAL A 56 -3.32 -14.92 -8.91
C VAL A 56 -3.03 -15.52 -7.54
N VAL A 57 -3.26 -14.78 -6.45
CA VAL A 57 -3.06 -15.29 -5.08
C VAL A 57 -3.91 -16.53 -4.83
N VAL A 58 -5.20 -16.52 -5.19
CA VAL A 58 -6.10 -17.67 -5.01
C VAL A 58 -5.64 -18.87 -5.83
N VAL A 59 -5.32 -18.66 -7.12
CA VAL A 59 -4.88 -19.73 -8.00
C VAL A 59 -3.56 -20.33 -7.51
N THR A 60 -2.56 -19.51 -7.21
CA THR A 60 -1.27 -19.95 -6.65
C THR A 60 -1.44 -20.69 -5.33
N PHE A 61 -2.31 -20.20 -4.44
CA PHE A 61 -2.60 -20.87 -3.18
C PHE A 61 -3.14 -22.28 -3.40
N LEU A 62 -4.18 -22.43 -4.24
CA LEU A 62 -4.83 -23.72 -4.47
C LEU A 62 -3.95 -24.70 -5.26
N THR A 63 -3.21 -24.22 -6.26
CA THR A 63 -2.48 -25.08 -7.20
C THR A 63 -1.06 -25.39 -6.77
N ILE A 64 -0.40 -24.51 -6.01
CA ILE A 64 1.02 -24.65 -5.64
C ILE A 64 1.18 -24.77 -4.13
N MET A 65 0.58 -23.85 -3.37
CA MET A 65 0.83 -23.78 -1.92
C MET A 65 0.15 -24.91 -1.15
N VAL A 66 -1.10 -25.27 -1.48
CA VAL A 66 -1.81 -26.38 -0.82
C VAL A 66 -1.06 -27.72 -1.01
N PRO A 67 -0.62 -28.10 -2.23
CA PRO A 67 0.24 -29.26 -2.39
C PRO A 67 1.55 -29.17 -1.60
N ALA A 68 2.21 -28.00 -1.61
CA ALA A 68 3.44 -27.79 -0.85
C ALA A 68 3.22 -27.96 0.67
N PHE A 69 2.08 -27.50 1.20
CA PHE A 69 1.69 -27.67 2.60
C PHE A 69 1.56 -29.15 2.99
N CYS A 70 1.00 -29.98 2.10
CA CYS A 70 0.88 -31.42 2.31
C CYS A 70 2.24 -32.14 2.34
N ILE A 71 3.25 -31.59 1.67
CA ILE A 71 4.60 -32.17 1.58
C ILE A 71 5.50 -31.67 2.72
N SER A 72 5.53 -30.34 2.93
CA SER A 72 6.42 -29.71 3.91
C SER A 72 5.94 -28.32 4.30
N ILE A 73 5.78 -28.10 5.61
CA ILE A 73 5.46 -26.79 6.16
C ILE A 73 6.53 -25.74 5.83
N SER A 74 7.81 -26.12 5.77
CA SER A 74 8.90 -25.19 5.45
C SER A 74 8.82 -24.68 4.02
N TRP A 75 8.45 -25.55 3.06
CA TRP A 75 8.22 -25.16 1.67
C TRP A 75 7.00 -24.27 1.53
N PHE A 76 5.90 -24.61 2.22
CA PHE A 76 4.73 -23.75 2.28
C PHE A 76 5.08 -22.36 2.81
N ASN A 77 5.77 -22.27 3.95
CA ASN A 77 6.16 -21.00 4.55
C ASN A 77 7.05 -20.18 3.61
N TRP A 78 8.01 -20.82 2.93
CA TRP A 78 8.85 -20.12 1.96
C TRP A 78 8.03 -19.54 0.80
N LEU A 79 7.10 -20.32 0.23
CA LEU A 79 6.22 -19.86 -0.85
C LEU A 79 5.29 -18.74 -0.38
N ASP A 80 4.65 -18.91 0.77
CA ASP A 80 3.76 -17.93 1.38
C ASP A 80 4.46 -16.60 1.61
N HIS A 81 5.66 -16.62 2.18
CA HIS A 81 6.49 -15.44 2.41
C HIS A 81 6.83 -14.72 1.10
N LYS A 82 7.22 -15.45 0.05
CA LYS A 82 7.52 -14.83 -1.25
C LYS A 82 6.27 -14.27 -1.92
N LEU A 83 5.14 -14.96 -1.85
CA LEU A 83 3.88 -14.45 -2.38
C LEU A 83 3.43 -13.19 -1.62
N CYS A 84 3.53 -13.22 -0.29
CA CYS A 84 3.24 -12.08 0.57
C CYS A 84 4.09 -10.88 0.15
N ARG A 85 5.42 -11.05 0.00
CA ARG A 85 6.31 -9.99 -0.49
C ARG A 85 5.83 -9.36 -1.79
N MET A 86 5.56 -10.18 -2.81
CA MET A 86 5.19 -9.70 -4.13
C MET A 86 3.88 -8.89 -4.08
N VAL A 87 2.90 -9.36 -3.29
CA VAL A 87 1.66 -8.62 -3.05
C VAL A 87 1.94 -7.30 -2.32
N ASN A 88 2.79 -7.32 -1.29
CA ASN A 88 3.13 -6.12 -0.53
C ASN A 88 3.90 -5.08 -1.38
N GLU A 89 4.78 -5.55 -2.27
CA GLU A 89 5.50 -4.74 -3.25
C GLU A 89 4.55 -4.14 -4.30
N HIS A 90 3.52 -4.87 -4.74
CA HIS A 90 2.46 -4.34 -5.60
C HIS A 90 1.79 -3.12 -4.96
N TRP A 91 1.37 -3.24 -3.69
CA TRP A 91 0.74 -2.12 -2.97
C TRP A 91 1.71 -0.97 -2.69
N SER A 92 2.97 -1.27 -2.36
CA SER A 92 4.01 -0.24 -2.19
C SER A 92 4.31 0.49 -3.50
N SER A 93 4.19 -0.19 -4.63
CA SER A 93 4.36 0.40 -5.96
C SER A 93 3.15 1.23 -6.37
N ALA A 94 1.94 0.78 -6.06
CA ALA A 94 0.71 1.56 -6.24
C ALA A 94 0.74 2.86 -5.41
N ALA A 95 1.23 2.79 -4.16
CA ALA A 95 1.42 3.96 -3.30
C ALA A 95 2.41 4.97 -3.91
N GLN A 96 3.56 4.50 -4.42
CA GLN A 96 4.52 5.35 -5.12
C GLN A 96 3.94 5.95 -6.40
N PHE A 97 3.17 5.18 -7.18
CA PHE A 97 2.48 5.68 -8.37
C PHE A 97 1.48 6.80 -8.02
N ALA A 98 0.81 6.69 -6.86
CA ALA A 98 -0.08 7.73 -6.34
C ALA A 98 0.67 8.96 -5.80
N GLY A 99 2.01 8.98 -5.87
CA GLY A 99 2.84 10.10 -5.42
C GLY A 99 3.17 10.08 -3.92
N ILE A 100 2.92 8.97 -3.22
CA ILE A 100 3.30 8.84 -1.81
C ILE A 100 4.82 8.70 -1.71
N ASN A 101 5.45 9.66 -1.04
CA ASN A 101 6.88 9.64 -0.72
C ASN A 101 7.08 9.41 0.77
N ILE A 102 7.82 8.36 1.13
CA ILE A 102 8.12 7.99 2.51
C ILE A 102 9.52 8.46 2.87
N VAL A 103 9.64 9.23 3.94
CA VAL A 103 10.91 9.67 4.52
C VAL A 103 11.03 9.08 5.91
N GLU A 104 12.13 8.38 6.16
CA GLU A 104 12.41 7.70 7.42
C GLU A 104 13.51 8.45 8.19
N TYR A 105 13.38 8.51 9.51
CA TYR A 105 14.39 9.08 10.41
C TYR A 105 14.69 8.09 11.54
N GLY A 106 15.95 8.07 11.99
CA GLY A 106 16.42 7.20 13.07
C GLY A 106 17.36 6.09 12.59
N ASP A 107 17.45 5.02 13.39
CA ASP A 107 18.38 3.93 13.15
C ASP A 107 17.97 3.03 11.97
N ASP A 108 18.98 2.45 11.31
CA ASP A 108 18.75 1.43 10.29
C ASP A 108 18.34 0.09 10.91
N ILE A 109 17.04 -0.19 10.84
CA ILE A 109 16.43 -1.43 11.33
C ILE A 109 16.59 -2.63 10.38
N SER A 110 17.20 -2.47 9.19
CA SER A 110 17.38 -3.58 8.22
C SER A 110 18.15 -4.76 8.83
N LYS A 111 19.08 -4.47 9.75
CA LYS A 111 19.89 -5.46 10.48
C LYS A 111 19.06 -6.38 11.38
N LEU A 112 17.82 -6.01 11.67
CA LEU A 112 16.89 -6.77 12.50
C LEU A 112 15.99 -7.69 11.66
N SER A 113 16.16 -7.77 10.34
CA SER A 113 15.22 -8.48 9.45
C SER A 113 14.96 -9.94 9.86
N GLU A 114 16.03 -10.67 10.21
CA GLU A 114 15.92 -12.08 10.63
C GLU A 114 15.60 -12.27 12.12
N LYS A 115 15.55 -11.17 12.90
CA LYS A 115 15.22 -11.20 14.32
C LYS A 115 13.72 -11.24 14.53
N ARG A 116 13.32 -11.70 15.72
CA ARG A 116 11.92 -11.65 16.15
C ARG A 116 11.65 -10.30 16.81
N VAL A 117 10.75 -9.51 16.23
CA VAL A 117 10.52 -8.12 16.62
C VAL A 117 9.04 -7.87 16.86
N LEU A 118 8.73 -7.17 17.95
CA LEU A 118 7.43 -6.55 18.17
C LEU A 118 7.54 -5.08 17.73
N PHE A 119 6.91 -4.74 16.61
CA PHE A 119 6.89 -3.41 16.05
C PHE A 119 5.60 -2.70 16.49
N LEU A 120 5.77 -1.70 17.33
CA LEU A 120 4.68 -0.88 17.86
C LEU A 120 4.65 0.44 17.09
N ALA A 121 3.54 0.74 16.44
CA ALA A 121 3.30 2.01 15.78
C ALA A 121 2.01 2.61 16.32
N ASN A 122 1.93 3.94 16.37
CA ASN A 122 0.66 4.61 16.63
C ASN A 122 -0.28 4.45 15.43
N HIS A 123 -1.59 4.49 15.66
CA HIS A 123 -2.61 4.44 14.61
C HIS A 123 -3.27 5.80 14.40
N LEU A 124 -3.27 6.27 13.16
CA LEU A 124 -3.99 7.44 12.69
C LEU A 124 -5.08 7.07 11.67
N GLY A 125 -4.82 6.09 10.80
CA GLY A 125 -5.81 5.68 9.81
C GLY A 125 -5.38 4.59 8.85
N LEU A 126 -6.17 4.42 7.79
CA LEU A 126 -6.03 3.32 6.84
C LEU A 126 -4.65 3.30 6.15
N ILE A 127 -4.11 4.49 5.85
CA ILE A 127 -2.86 4.64 5.08
C ILE A 127 -1.62 4.20 5.88
N ASP A 128 -1.68 4.14 7.22
CA ASP A 128 -0.53 3.77 8.07
C ASP A 128 0.09 2.42 7.67
N HIS A 129 -0.75 1.47 7.27
CA HIS A 129 -0.32 0.15 6.84
C HIS A 129 0.56 0.27 5.58
N PHE A 130 0.12 1.06 4.60
CA PHE A 130 0.86 1.29 3.37
C PHE A 130 2.13 2.10 3.59
N VAL A 131 2.14 3.03 4.55
CA VAL A 131 3.35 3.76 4.97
C VAL A 131 4.38 2.78 5.51
N ILE A 132 3.99 1.95 6.49
CA ILE A 132 4.88 0.96 7.10
C ILE A 132 5.35 -0.06 6.07
N MET A 133 4.46 -0.59 5.24
CA MET A 133 4.83 -1.51 4.15
C MET A 133 5.87 -0.89 3.21
N SER A 134 5.63 0.36 2.79
CA SER A 134 6.52 1.07 1.87
C SER A 134 7.88 1.39 2.51
N ALA A 135 7.91 1.73 3.80
CA ALA A 135 9.14 1.94 4.57
C ALA A 135 9.96 0.63 4.69
N LEU A 136 9.29 -0.49 4.95
CA LEU A 136 9.94 -1.78 5.20
C LEU A 136 10.28 -2.56 3.93
N ARG A 137 9.78 -2.15 2.75
CA ARG A 137 9.86 -2.91 1.48
C ARG A 137 11.27 -3.39 1.11
N ASN A 138 12.28 -2.56 1.36
CA ASN A 138 13.68 -2.82 0.98
C ASN A 138 14.56 -3.28 2.15
N LYS A 139 13.96 -3.66 3.28
CA LYS A 139 14.69 -4.00 4.52
C LYS A 139 14.78 -5.51 4.74
N GLY A 140 15.27 -6.24 3.75
CA GLY A 140 15.48 -7.69 3.84
C GLY A 140 14.17 -8.49 3.83
N THR A 141 14.03 -9.44 4.76
CA THR A 141 12.86 -10.33 4.87
C THR A 141 11.69 -9.74 5.64
N ILE A 142 11.80 -8.49 6.13
CA ILE A 142 10.73 -7.87 6.93
C ILE A 142 9.41 -7.82 6.14
N ALA A 143 9.48 -7.40 4.87
CA ALA A 143 8.32 -7.26 3.98
C ALA A 143 7.61 -8.58 3.65
N GLU A 144 8.20 -9.73 3.99
CA GLU A 144 7.62 -11.07 3.76
C GLU A 144 7.23 -11.82 5.04
N LYS A 145 7.75 -11.42 6.20
CA LYS A 145 7.63 -12.20 7.45
C LYS A 145 6.96 -11.43 8.58
N TYR A 146 6.14 -10.43 8.28
CA TYR A 146 5.34 -9.79 9.33
C TYR A 146 4.03 -10.54 9.60
N LEU A 147 3.54 -10.43 10.82
CA LEU A 147 2.20 -10.78 11.24
C LEU A 147 1.52 -9.47 11.62
N TRP A 148 0.54 -9.07 10.83
CA TRP A 148 -0.28 -7.91 11.09
C TRP A 148 -1.34 -8.22 12.15
N VAL A 149 -1.49 -7.31 13.11
CA VAL A 149 -2.60 -7.27 14.06
C VAL A 149 -3.48 -6.09 13.67
N ILE A 150 -4.56 -6.37 12.94
CA ILE A 150 -5.29 -5.36 12.17
C ILE A 150 -6.80 -5.59 12.24
N TYR A 151 -7.62 -4.58 11.96
CA TYR A 151 -9.08 -4.73 11.99
C TYR A 151 -9.62 -5.68 10.92
N ASN A 152 -10.73 -6.36 11.24
CA ASN A 152 -11.36 -7.35 10.36
C ASN A 152 -11.80 -6.82 8.98
N VAL A 153 -12.01 -5.49 8.84
CA VAL A 153 -12.44 -4.85 7.59
C VAL A 153 -11.47 -5.15 6.44
N TRP A 154 -10.18 -5.33 6.77
CA TRP A 154 -9.15 -5.66 5.78
C TRP A 154 -9.40 -6.97 5.06
N LYS A 155 -10.13 -7.93 5.66
CA LYS A 155 -10.50 -9.19 5.00
C LYS A 155 -11.33 -8.98 3.73
N MET A 156 -12.09 -7.88 3.67
CA MET A 156 -12.97 -7.55 2.54
C MET A 156 -12.25 -6.78 1.43
N THR A 157 -10.96 -6.50 1.61
CA THR A 157 -10.14 -5.80 0.60
C THR A 157 -9.44 -6.81 -0.30
N PRO A 158 -8.98 -6.40 -1.50
CA PRO A 158 -8.18 -7.28 -2.37
C PRO A 158 -6.92 -7.84 -1.70
N LEU A 159 -6.31 -7.06 -0.80
CA LEU A 159 -5.16 -7.48 0.02
C LEU A 159 -5.54 -8.51 1.11
N GLY A 160 -6.80 -8.46 1.55
CA GLY A 160 -7.36 -9.30 2.60
C GLY A 160 -7.24 -10.80 2.32
N VAL A 161 -7.32 -11.21 1.05
CA VAL A 161 -7.15 -12.60 0.63
C VAL A 161 -5.75 -13.10 0.99
N MET A 162 -4.71 -12.38 0.54
CA MET A 162 -3.32 -12.73 0.83
C MET A 162 -3.05 -12.69 2.33
N TRP A 163 -3.49 -11.64 3.01
CA TRP A 163 -3.27 -11.46 4.45
C TRP A 163 -3.99 -12.51 5.31
N THR A 164 -5.12 -13.03 4.84
CA THR A 164 -5.82 -14.14 5.50
C THR A 164 -5.04 -15.45 5.33
N ILE A 165 -4.55 -15.73 4.12
CA ILE A 165 -3.74 -16.93 3.82
C ILE A 165 -2.43 -16.89 4.62
N HIS A 166 -1.77 -15.74 4.63
CA HIS A 166 -0.54 -15.49 5.37
C HIS A 166 -0.72 -15.66 6.89
N GLY A 167 -1.95 -15.70 7.41
CA GLY A 167 -2.20 -15.96 8.82
C GLY A 167 -2.08 -14.72 9.71
N ASN A 168 -2.31 -13.51 9.16
CA ASN A 168 -2.45 -12.29 9.95
C ASN A 168 -3.60 -12.41 10.96
N TYR A 169 -3.49 -11.68 12.07
CA TYR A 169 -4.52 -11.64 13.09
C TYR A 169 -5.48 -10.48 12.83
N PHE A 170 -6.76 -10.82 12.69
CA PHE A 170 -7.80 -9.84 12.45
C PHE A 170 -8.61 -9.59 13.71
N VAL A 171 -8.45 -8.40 14.27
CA VAL A 171 -9.17 -7.91 15.45
C VAL A 171 -10.64 -7.73 15.09
N ASP A 172 -11.49 -8.41 15.85
CA ASP A 172 -12.94 -8.31 15.76
C ASP A 172 -13.49 -7.97 17.15
N GLY A 173 -13.77 -6.68 17.39
CA GLY A 173 -14.43 -6.28 18.63
C GLY A 173 -14.24 -4.81 19.03
N GLY A 174 -15.16 -4.36 19.88
CA GLY A 174 -15.02 -3.14 20.68
C GLY A 174 -14.60 -3.47 22.12
N ALA A 175 -14.48 -2.44 22.98
CA ALA A 175 -13.94 -2.55 24.34
C ALA A 175 -14.52 -3.71 25.19
N ALA A 176 -15.80 -4.04 25.02
CA ALA A 176 -16.46 -5.11 25.75
C ALA A 176 -15.88 -6.51 25.49
N LYS A 177 -15.27 -6.75 24.32
CA LYS A 177 -14.69 -8.05 23.93
C LYS A 177 -13.17 -8.13 24.16
N ARG A 178 -12.55 -7.11 24.79
CA ARG A 178 -11.09 -6.99 24.90
C ARG A 178 -10.43 -8.25 25.50
N ASN A 179 -10.94 -8.74 26.63
CA ASN A 179 -10.33 -9.91 27.29
C ASN A 179 -10.42 -11.18 26.43
N GLN A 180 -11.56 -11.40 25.78
CA GLN A 180 -11.74 -12.52 24.85
C GLN A 180 -10.82 -12.38 23.63
N MET A 181 -10.71 -11.17 23.08
CA MET A 181 -9.80 -10.86 21.97
C MET A 181 -8.34 -11.16 22.35
N LEU A 182 -7.90 -10.74 23.54
CA LEU A 182 -6.53 -11.01 24.01
C LEU A 182 -6.24 -12.52 24.15
N GLU A 183 -7.19 -13.31 24.66
CA GLU A 183 -7.00 -14.76 24.76
C GLU A 183 -7.03 -15.45 23.38
N ASN A 184 -7.89 -14.97 22.47
CA ASN A 184 -7.90 -15.40 21.07
C ASN A 184 -6.58 -15.07 20.36
N PHE A 185 -6.06 -13.86 20.57
CA PHE A 185 -4.80 -13.41 19.99
C PHE A 185 -3.61 -14.23 20.52
N LYS A 186 -3.55 -14.46 21.83
CA LYS A 186 -2.56 -15.35 22.45
C LYS A 186 -2.62 -16.77 21.87
N THR A 187 -3.82 -17.30 21.66
CA THR A 187 -4.02 -18.61 21.02
C THR A 187 -3.55 -18.60 19.57
N HIS A 188 -3.84 -17.54 18.82
CA HIS A 188 -3.39 -17.36 17.44
C HIS A 188 -1.86 -17.30 17.35
N LEU A 189 -1.20 -16.53 18.20
CA LEU A 189 0.27 -16.46 18.24
C LEU A 189 0.89 -17.84 18.49
N LYS A 190 0.35 -18.61 19.43
CA LYS A 190 0.84 -19.98 19.69
C LYS A 190 0.70 -20.91 18.48
N ARG A 191 -0.37 -20.75 17.68
CA ARG A 191 -0.68 -21.62 16.54
C ARG A 191 0.01 -21.20 15.25
N ASN A 192 0.15 -19.90 15.02
CA ASN A 192 0.50 -19.34 13.71
C ASN A 192 1.91 -18.72 13.71
N TYR A 193 2.21 -17.85 14.68
CA TYR A 193 3.45 -17.06 14.69
C TYR A 193 4.72 -17.92 14.57
N TRP A 194 4.79 -19.01 15.34
CA TRP A 194 5.92 -19.93 15.31
C TRP A 194 5.86 -20.89 14.12
N LYS A 195 4.67 -21.42 13.83
CA LYS A 195 4.45 -22.44 12.79
C LYS A 195 4.78 -21.92 11.38
N TYR A 196 4.37 -20.69 11.09
CA TYR A 196 4.56 -20.08 9.77
C TYR A 196 5.84 -19.24 9.68
N ASP A 197 6.68 -19.25 10.72
CA ASP A 197 7.94 -18.50 10.77
C ASP A 197 7.82 -16.99 10.54
N HIS A 198 6.72 -16.39 10.98
CA HIS A 198 6.63 -14.94 11.09
C HIS A 198 7.70 -14.44 12.04
N ARG A 199 8.37 -13.35 11.68
CA ARG A 199 9.47 -12.74 12.45
C ARG A 199 9.05 -11.43 13.08
N TRP A 200 8.20 -10.66 12.42
CA TRP A 200 7.80 -9.34 12.89
C TRP A 200 6.32 -9.39 13.28
N ILE A 201 5.95 -8.81 14.42
CA ILE A 201 4.55 -8.57 14.78
C ILE A 201 4.34 -7.07 14.68
N VAL A 202 3.47 -6.64 13.77
CA VAL A 202 3.13 -5.23 13.62
C VAL A 202 1.77 -5.00 14.27
N ILE A 203 1.75 -4.16 15.30
CA ILE A 203 0.55 -3.87 16.07
C ILE A 203 0.44 -2.37 16.36
N TYR A 204 -0.80 -1.93 16.35
CA TYR A 204 -1.22 -0.63 16.82
C TYR A 204 -1.82 -0.78 18.22
N PRO A 205 -1.20 -0.23 19.28
CA PRO A 205 -1.60 -0.49 20.66
C PRO A 205 -2.83 0.30 21.11
N GLU A 206 -3.23 1.36 20.39
CA GLU A 206 -4.45 2.13 20.65
C GLU A 206 -5.74 1.33 20.38
#